data_AF-A0A372Q4I8-F1
#
_entry.id   AF-A0A372Q4I8-F1
#
_cell.length_a   1.000
_cell.length_b   1.000
_cell.length_c   1.000
_cell.angle_alpha   90.00
_cell.angle_beta   90.00
_cell.angle_gamma   90.00
#
_symmetry.space_group_name_H-M   'P 1'
#
loop_
_entity.id
_entity.type
_entity.pdbx_description
1 polymer ?
#
loop_
_entity_poly.entity_id
_entity_poly.type
_entity_poly.pdbx_seq_one_letter_code
_entity_poly.pdbx_strand_id
1 'polypeptide(L)'
;ILDGLKSLPNHKLKSNPSEITLITNYLDYIMKGIFHYPDKYIVEWPNTGQETKARKVEGRARQPDFLVSAIHQLEKRGTLFIGEVTSPAEKENVRKNCNDLIRIGVFMKECIDSAIHKGADIKILGFQCIEYTIDFYAMELHAPGLYIMYHIGQASIPTSVKTLSHFVDEIDTFLTV
;
A
#
# COMPACT_ATOMS: atom_id res chain seq x y z
N ILE A 1 0.84 6.11 -15.35
CA ILE A 1 -0.18 6.85 -16.14
C ILE A 1 -0.45 6.18 -17.49
N LEU A 2 0.55 5.98 -18.36
CA LEU A 2 0.36 5.38 -19.69
C LEU A 2 -0.31 3.99 -19.66
N ASP A 3 0.05 3.15 -18.69
CA ASP A 3 -0.59 1.83 -18.56
C ASP A 3 -2.05 1.93 -18.12
N GLY A 4 -2.40 2.96 -17.34
CA GLY A 4 -3.79 3.26 -16.96
C GLY A 4 -4.66 3.58 -18.17
N LEU A 5 -4.12 4.23 -19.20
CA LEU A 5 -4.84 4.48 -20.46
C LEU A 5 -5.16 3.18 -21.22
N LYS A 6 -4.36 2.13 -21.03
CA LYS A 6 -4.55 0.83 -21.69
C LYS A 6 -5.41 -0.13 -20.86
N SER A 7 -5.38 -0.02 -19.53
CA SER A 7 -6.03 -0.96 -18.61
C SER A 7 -7.41 -0.51 -18.11
N LEU A 8 -7.68 0.80 -18.07
CA LEU A 8 -8.94 1.32 -17.58
C LEU A 8 -10.03 1.36 -18.66
N PRO A 9 -11.30 1.12 -18.29
CA PRO A 9 -12.41 1.32 -19.20
C PRO A 9 -12.64 2.82 -19.48
N ASN A 10 -13.29 3.15 -20.59
CA ASN A 10 -13.68 4.53 -20.91
C ASN A 10 -14.73 5.11 -19.92
N HIS A 11 -15.47 4.23 -19.26
CA HIS A 11 -16.52 4.57 -18.29
C HIS A 11 -16.46 3.62 -17.10
N LYS A 12 -16.75 4.13 -15.90
CA LYS A 12 -16.82 3.32 -14.68
C LYS A 12 -17.82 2.17 -14.85
N LEU A 13 -17.39 0.95 -14.52
CA LEU A 13 -18.25 -0.23 -14.51
C LEU A 13 -19.27 -0.13 -13.37
N LYS A 14 -20.49 -0.66 -13.61
CA LYS A 14 -21.54 -0.72 -12.59
C LYS A 14 -21.31 -1.83 -11.56
N SER A 15 -20.63 -2.90 -11.95
CA SER A 15 -20.32 -4.03 -11.09
C SER A 15 -19.15 -3.69 -10.16
N ASN A 16 -19.28 -4.03 -8.88
CA ASN A 16 -18.20 -3.90 -7.92
C ASN A 16 -17.16 -5.02 -8.13
N PRO A 17 -15.85 -4.68 -8.24
CA PRO A 17 -14.80 -5.67 -8.32
C PRO A 17 -14.62 -6.42 -6.99
N SER A 18 -14.06 -7.63 -7.07
CA SER A 18 -13.47 -8.31 -5.91
C SER A 18 -12.19 -7.58 -5.45
N GLU A 19 -11.67 -7.89 -4.27
CA GLU A 19 -10.40 -7.33 -3.76
C GLU A 19 -9.25 -7.56 -4.74
N ILE A 20 -9.09 -8.80 -5.21
CA ILE A 20 -8.01 -9.14 -6.15
C ILE A 20 -8.18 -8.42 -7.49
N THR A 21 -9.41 -8.26 -7.98
CA THR A 21 -9.68 -7.50 -9.21
C THR A 21 -9.40 -6.01 -9.03
N LEU A 22 -9.71 -5.45 -7.86
CA LEU A 22 -9.35 -4.07 -7.52
C LEU A 22 -7.83 -3.89 -7.54
N ILE A 23 -7.09 -4.82 -6.93
CA ILE A 23 -5.63 -4.82 -6.91
C ILE A 23 -5.08 -4.90 -8.34
N THR A 24 -5.41 -5.96 -9.09
CA THR A 24 -4.75 -6.24 -10.37
C THR A 24 -5.11 -5.25 -11.47
N ASN A 25 -6.36 -4.76 -11.49
CA ASN A 25 -6.84 -3.95 -12.63
C ASN A 25 -6.75 -2.45 -12.37
N TYR A 26 -6.68 -2.02 -11.11
CA TYR A 26 -6.72 -0.59 -10.77
C TYR A 26 -5.48 -0.13 -10.01
N LEU A 27 -5.01 -0.89 -9.02
CA LEU A 27 -3.90 -0.46 -8.15
C LEU A 27 -2.52 -0.85 -8.65
N ASP A 28 -2.33 -2.07 -9.17
CA ASP A 28 -0.99 -2.63 -9.40
C ASP A 28 -0.14 -1.76 -10.33
N TYR A 29 -0.69 -1.33 -11.46
CA TYR A 29 0.03 -0.48 -12.41
C TYR A 29 0.31 0.93 -11.86
N ILE A 30 -0.55 1.45 -10.98
CA ILE A 30 -0.36 2.74 -10.31
C ILE A 30 0.80 2.62 -9.33
N MET A 31 0.70 1.65 -8.41
CA MET A 31 1.69 1.45 -7.36
C MET A 31 3.06 1.10 -7.94
N LYS A 32 3.11 0.24 -8.97
CA LYS A 32 4.35 -0.03 -9.69
C LYS A 32 4.87 1.19 -10.43
N GLY A 33 3.99 1.95 -11.10
CA GLY A 33 4.39 3.15 -11.82
C GLY A 33 5.01 4.23 -10.92
N ILE A 34 4.65 4.27 -9.64
CA ILE A 34 5.16 5.26 -8.67
C ILE A 34 6.38 4.72 -7.91
N PHE A 35 6.32 3.48 -7.42
CA PHE A 35 7.28 2.97 -6.43
C PHE A 35 8.22 1.88 -6.95
N HIS A 36 7.98 1.33 -8.14
CA HIS A 36 8.82 0.26 -8.66
C HIS A 36 10.01 0.80 -9.45
N TYR A 37 11.19 0.69 -8.85
CA TYR A 37 12.46 0.97 -9.50
C TYR A 37 13.37 -0.25 -9.31
N PRO A 38 13.43 -1.21 -10.24
CA PRO A 38 13.98 -2.55 -10.01
C PRO A 38 15.38 -2.64 -9.39
N ASP A 39 16.21 -1.60 -9.52
CA ASP A 39 17.56 -1.57 -8.93
C ASP A 39 17.62 -0.94 -7.53
N LYS A 40 16.54 -0.32 -7.05
CA LYS A 40 16.45 0.36 -5.74
C LYS A 40 15.23 -0.03 -4.92
N TYR A 41 14.07 -0.21 -5.54
CA TYR A 41 12.78 -0.42 -4.91
C TYR A 41 11.96 -1.48 -5.64
N ILE A 42 11.61 -2.57 -4.96
CA ILE A 42 10.73 -3.62 -5.48
C ILE A 42 9.35 -3.50 -4.85
N VAL A 43 8.33 -3.58 -5.69
CA VAL A 43 6.91 -3.59 -5.31
C VAL A 43 6.42 -5.03 -5.36
N GLU A 44 5.72 -5.47 -4.31
CA GLU A 44 5.15 -6.81 -4.23
C GLU A 44 3.73 -6.80 -3.66
N TRP A 45 2.91 -7.73 -4.14
CA TRP A 45 1.60 -8.08 -3.58
C TRP A 45 1.66 -9.50 -3.02
N PRO A 46 2.07 -9.71 -1.76
CA PRO A 46 2.42 -11.05 -1.29
C PRO A 46 1.23 -11.99 -1.12
N ASN A 47 0.03 -11.43 -0.93
CA ASN A 47 -1.20 -12.17 -0.68
C ASN A 47 -1.95 -12.54 -1.97
N THR A 48 -1.45 -12.19 -3.17
CA THR A 48 -2.12 -12.53 -4.45
C THR A 48 -1.69 -13.88 -5.06
N GLY A 49 -0.86 -14.67 -4.36
CA GLY A 49 -0.46 -16.02 -4.76
C GLY A 49 -1.21 -17.13 -4.02
N GLN A 50 -1.20 -18.37 -4.53
CA GLN A 50 -1.78 -19.54 -3.85
C GLN A 50 -1.25 -19.64 -2.42
N GLU A 51 -2.15 -19.50 -1.44
CA GLU A 51 -1.86 -19.67 -0.02
C GLU A 51 -1.15 -20.99 0.22
N THR A 52 0.17 -20.97 0.40
CA THR A 52 0.88 -22.17 0.84
C THR A 52 0.49 -22.38 2.31
N LYS A 53 -0.24 -23.47 2.57
CA LYS A 53 -0.81 -23.86 3.88
C LYS A 53 0.18 -23.84 5.06
N ALA A 54 1.49 -23.74 4.80
CA ALA A 54 2.55 -23.56 5.79
C ALA A 54 2.55 -22.18 6.50
N ARG A 55 1.76 -21.21 6.04
CA ARG A 55 1.80 -19.82 6.55
C ARG A 55 0.81 -19.52 7.69
N LYS A 56 -0.03 -20.48 8.09
CA LYS A 56 -0.90 -20.42 9.27
C LYS A 56 -0.18 -20.95 10.53
N VAL A 57 0.99 -20.38 10.86
CA VAL A 57 1.56 -20.60 12.19
C VAL A 57 1.04 -19.47 13.07
N GLU A 58 0.19 -19.83 14.03
CA GLU A 58 -0.29 -18.93 15.07
C GLU A 58 0.88 -18.14 15.66
N GLY A 59 0.82 -16.81 15.58
CA GLY A 59 1.84 -15.91 16.12
C GLY A 59 2.70 -15.14 15.09
N ARG A 60 2.64 -15.46 13.78
CA ARG A 60 3.19 -14.56 12.75
C ARG A 60 2.12 -13.56 12.30
N ALA A 61 2.44 -12.26 12.38
CA ALA A 61 1.62 -11.21 11.78
C ALA A 61 1.34 -11.57 10.31
N ARG A 62 0.06 -11.60 9.94
CA ARG A 62 -0.39 -11.88 8.56
C ARG A 62 0.27 -10.86 7.63
N GLN A 63 0.97 -11.32 6.61
CA GLN A 63 1.70 -10.46 5.67
C GLN A 63 0.76 -9.39 5.08
N PRO A 64 1.21 -8.13 4.93
CA PRO A 64 0.38 -7.10 4.32
C PRO A 64 0.08 -7.40 2.85
N ASP A 65 -0.99 -6.82 2.33
CA ASP A 65 -1.37 -7.00 0.92
C ASP A 65 -0.34 -6.40 -0.04
N PHE A 66 0.27 -5.28 0.36
CA PHE A 66 1.25 -4.55 -0.43
C PHE A 66 2.53 -4.27 0.36
N LEU A 67 3.68 -4.33 -0.33
CA LEU A 67 4.94 -3.84 0.21
C LEU A 67 5.88 -3.27 -0.85
N VAL A 68 6.69 -2.29 -0.44
CA VAL A 68 7.85 -1.78 -1.17
C VAL A 68 9.10 -2.04 -0.35
N SER A 69 10.05 -2.79 -0.93
CA SER A 69 11.33 -3.09 -0.31
C SER A 69 12.48 -2.34 -0.98
N ALA A 70 13.39 -1.78 -0.18
CA ALA A 70 14.66 -1.25 -0.67
C ALA A 70 15.62 -2.38 -1.03
N ILE A 71 16.34 -2.22 -2.14
CA ILE A 71 17.43 -3.09 -2.57
C ILE A 71 18.75 -2.40 -2.27
N HIS A 72 19.67 -3.14 -1.66
CA HIS A 72 21.06 -2.72 -1.55
C HIS A 72 21.97 -3.95 -1.66
N GLN A 73 22.95 -3.87 -2.56
CA GLN A 73 23.87 -4.98 -2.88
C GLN A 73 23.13 -6.26 -3.33
N LEU A 74 22.17 -6.12 -4.25
CA LEU A 74 21.37 -7.23 -4.79
C LEU A 74 20.49 -7.97 -3.77
N GLU A 75 20.36 -7.45 -2.55
CA GLU A 75 19.52 -8.02 -1.50
C GLU A 75 18.46 -7.02 -1.04
N LYS A 76 17.27 -7.53 -0.66
CA LYS A 76 16.25 -6.73 0.01
C LYS A 76 16.71 -6.39 1.43
N ARG A 77 16.72 -5.11 1.78
CA ARG A 77 17.37 -4.64 3.02
C ARG A 77 16.43 -4.03 4.06
N GLY A 78 15.24 -3.61 3.62
CA GLY A 78 14.17 -3.14 4.48
C GLY A 78 12.91 -2.81 3.69
N THR A 79 11.77 -2.79 4.37
CA THR A 79 10.50 -2.34 3.83
C THR A 79 10.36 -0.84 4.09
N LEU A 80 9.92 -0.09 3.08
CA LEU A 80 9.73 1.37 3.13
C LEU A 80 8.26 1.78 3.04
N PHE A 81 7.44 0.94 2.41
CA PHE A 81 6.02 1.21 2.21
C PHE A 81 5.22 -0.07 2.37
N ILE A 82 4.10 -0.01 3.08
CA ILE A 82 3.15 -1.11 3.31
C ILE A 82 1.74 -0.65 2.92
N GLY A 83 0.87 -1.58 2.52
CA GLY A 83 -0.53 -1.25 2.31
C GLY A 83 -1.49 -2.41 2.50
N GLU A 84 -2.75 -2.04 2.76
CA GLU A 84 -3.88 -2.96 2.90
C GLU A 84 -5.01 -2.52 1.98
N VAL A 85 -5.70 -3.50 1.40
CA VAL A 85 -6.81 -3.25 0.46
C VAL A 85 -8.08 -3.89 0.99
N THR A 86 -9.17 -3.14 0.92
CA THR A 86 -10.51 -3.62 1.22
C THR A 86 -11.40 -3.49 -0.01
N SER A 87 -11.98 -4.61 -0.41
CA SER A 87 -12.90 -4.63 -1.54
C SER A 87 -14.13 -3.74 -1.33
N PRO A 88 -14.77 -3.26 -2.42
CA PRO A 88 -16.03 -2.51 -2.35
C PRO A 88 -17.16 -3.21 -1.58
N ALA A 89 -17.18 -4.55 -1.58
CA ALA A 89 -18.21 -5.32 -0.87
C ALA A 89 -18.07 -5.21 0.66
N GLU A 90 -16.87 -4.94 1.15
CA GLU A 90 -16.53 -4.88 2.58
C GLU A 90 -16.37 -3.45 3.07
N LYS A 91 -16.67 -2.43 2.26
CA LYS A 91 -16.37 -1.03 2.60
C LYS A 91 -17.05 -0.55 3.89
N GLU A 92 -18.24 -1.07 4.21
CA GLU A 92 -18.98 -0.74 5.42
C GLU A 92 -18.60 -1.63 6.63
N ASN A 93 -17.67 -2.57 6.44
CA ASN A 93 -17.20 -3.43 7.52
C ASN A 93 -16.18 -2.69 8.39
N VAL A 94 -16.69 -1.84 9.28
CA VAL A 94 -15.89 -1.02 10.21
C VAL A 94 -14.86 -1.86 10.97
N ARG A 95 -15.24 -3.04 11.45
CA ARG A 95 -14.33 -3.93 12.18
C ARG A 95 -13.14 -4.36 11.33
N LYS A 96 -13.37 -4.79 10.08
CA LYS A 96 -12.29 -5.13 9.14
C LYS A 96 -11.42 -3.92 8.85
N ASN A 97 -12.01 -2.78 8.50
CA ASN A 97 -11.28 -1.56 8.16
C ASN A 97 -10.39 -1.08 9.31
N CYS A 98 -10.89 -1.08 10.55
CA CYS A 98 -10.07 -0.74 11.71
C CYS A 98 -8.93 -1.74 11.94
N ASN A 99 -9.20 -3.04 11.79
CA ASN A 99 -8.16 -4.07 11.94
C ASN A 99 -7.06 -3.95 10.88
N ASP A 100 -7.43 -3.58 9.65
CA ASP A 100 -6.48 -3.35 8.56
C ASP A 100 -5.60 -2.12 8.86
N LEU A 101 -6.19 -1.02 9.36
CA LEU A 101 -5.43 0.16 9.77
C LEU A 101 -4.47 -0.12 10.93
N ILE A 102 -4.92 -0.87 11.95
CA ILE A 102 -4.06 -1.31 13.06
C ILE A 102 -2.91 -2.17 12.53
N ARG A 103 -3.20 -3.08 11.59
CA ARG A 103 -2.19 -3.96 10.98
C ARG A 103 -1.12 -3.15 10.25
N ILE A 104 -1.51 -2.13 9.48
CA ILE A 104 -0.57 -1.17 8.87
C ILE A 104 0.35 -0.58 9.96
N GLY A 105 -0.23 0.00 11.02
CA GLY A 105 0.54 0.62 12.09
C GLY A 105 1.53 -0.33 12.79
N VAL A 106 1.11 -1.56 13.07
CA VAL A 106 1.98 -2.59 13.67
C VAL A 106 3.15 -2.91 12.75
N PHE A 107 2.91 -3.14 11.45
CA PHE A 107 3.99 -3.41 10.50
C PHE A 107 4.93 -2.22 10.31
N MET A 108 4.40 -1.00 10.24
CA MET A 108 5.22 0.21 10.13
C MET A 108 6.17 0.34 11.33
N LYS A 109 5.66 0.12 12.54
CA LYS A 109 6.46 0.11 13.77
C LYS A 109 7.55 -0.95 13.72
N GLU A 110 7.22 -2.19 13.35
CA GLU A 110 8.19 -3.28 13.24
C GLU A 110 9.31 -2.97 12.23
N CYS A 111 8.98 -2.28 11.13
CA CYS A 111 9.96 -1.85 10.13
C CYS A 111 10.90 -0.78 10.68
N ILE A 112 10.37 0.23 11.39
CA ILE A 112 11.17 1.26 12.07
C ILE A 112 12.10 0.60 13.09
N ASP A 113 11.58 -0.29 13.92
CA ASP A 113 12.38 -1.01 14.93
C ASP A 113 13.52 -1.78 14.28
N SER A 114 13.25 -2.52 13.21
CA SER A 114 14.27 -3.27 12.46
C SER A 114 15.34 -2.34 11.89
N ALA A 115 14.97 -1.18 11.39
CA ALA A 115 15.89 -0.20 10.83
C ALA A 115 16.78 0.45 11.90
N ILE A 116 16.21 0.84 13.04
CA ILE A 116 16.95 1.41 14.17
C ILE A 116 17.97 0.41 14.72
N HIS A 117 17.60 -0.87 14.84
CA HIS A 117 18.54 -1.93 15.24
C HIS A 117 19.71 -2.07 14.27
N LYS A 118 19.52 -1.70 13.00
CA LYS A 118 20.56 -1.67 11.96
C LYS A 118 21.27 -0.31 11.86
N GLY A 119 20.99 0.63 12.77
CA GLY A 119 21.60 1.96 12.80
C GLY A 119 21.03 2.96 11.79
N ALA A 120 19.83 2.71 11.25
CA ALA A 120 19.15 3.62 10.34
C ALA A 120 17.94 4.27 11.01
N ASP A 121 17.85 5.59 10.90
CA ASP A 121 16.66 6.36 11.27
C ASP A 121 15.83 6.63 10.00
N ILE A 122 14.61 6.09 9.96
CA ILE A 122 13.76 6.11 8.77
C ILE A 122 12.30 6.41 9.14
N LYS A 123 11.59 6.99 8.18
CA LYS A 123 10.13 7.03 8.18
C LYS A 123 9.59 5.92 7.31
N ILE A 124 8.47 5.34 7.71
CA ILE A 124 7.76 4.33 6.93
C ILE A 124 6.48 4.94 6.40
N LEU A 125 6.15 4.63 5.14
CA LEU A 125 4.88 4.98 4.53
C LEU A 125 3.90 3.82 4.63
N GLY A 126 2.61 4.15 4.71
CA GLY A 126 1.51 3.22 4.84
C GLY A 126 0.33 3.70 4.01
N PHE A 127 -0.45 2.80 3.41
CA PHE A 127 -1.72 3.19 2.80
C PHE A 127 -2.82 2.22 3.16
N GLN A 128 -4.03 2.76 3.31
CA GLN A 128 -5.24 1.96 3.38
C GLN A 128 -6.09 2.29 2.16
N CYS A 129 -6.41 1.29 1.36
CA CYS A 129 -7.34 1.43 0.25
C CYS A 129 -8.68 0.82 0.63
N ILE A 130 -9.73 1.63 0.70
CA ILE A 130 -11.11 1.15 0.90
C ILE A 130 -11.90 1.49 -0.36
N GLU A 131 -12.42 0.46 -1.04
CA GLU A 131 -13.13 0.61 -2.31
C GLU A 131 -12.24 1.28 -3.38
N TYR A 132 -12.41 2.59 -3.63
CA TYR A 132 -11.63 3.36 -4.61
C TYR A 132 -10.91 4.54 -3.98
N THR A 133 -10.83 4.61 -2.65
CA THR A 133 -10.18 5.70 -1.93
C THR A 133 -8.94 5.17 -1.25
N ILE A 134 -7.82 5.88 -1.43
CA ILE A 134 -6.55 5.58 -0.77
C ILE A 134 -6.28 6.67 0.24
N ASP A 135 -6.17 6.30 1.51
CA ASP A 135 -5.63 7.14 2.57
C ASP A 135 -4.16 6.78 2.80
N PHE A 136 -3.29 7.78 2.73
CA PHE A 136 -1.86 7.64 2.95
C PHE A 136 -1.49 8.06 4.37
N TYR A 137 -0.52 7.36 4.93
CA TYR A 137 -0.01 7.56 6.28
C TYR A 137 1.51 7.55 6.27
N ALA A 138 2.10 8.31 7.19
CA ALA A 138 3.51 8.20 7.54
C ALA A 138 3.62 7.84 9.03
N MET A 139 4.66 7.07 9.37
CA MET A 139 5.02 6.78 10.76
C MET A 139 6.49 7.06 10.99
N GLU A 140 6.79 7.65 12.15
CA GLU A 140 8.14 7.88 12.64
C GLU A 140 8.23 7.63 14.15
N LEU A 141 9.45 7.35 14.64
CA LEU A 141 9.73 7.31 16.07
C LEU A 141 9.94 8.74 16.57
N HIS A 142 9.04 9.23 17.43
CA HIS A 142 9.12 10.59 17.96
C HIS A 142 9.97 10.67 19.23
N ALA A 143 9.88 9.65 20.08
CA ALA A 143 10.68 9.49 21.30
C ALA A 143 10.81 7.99 21.61
N PRO A 144 11.74 7.56 22.49
CA PRO A 144 11.89 6.15 22.83
C PRO A 144 10.57 5.46 23.22
N GLY A 145 10.13 4.50 22.41
CA GLY A 145 8.88 3.77 22.59
C GLY A 145 7.60 4.50 22.13
N LEU A 146 7.70 5.74 21.65
CA LEU A 146 6.58 6.55 21.17
C LEU A 146 6.67 6.75 19.65
N TYR A 147 5.75 6.12 18.93
CA TYR A 147 5.62 6.21 17.46
C TYR A 147 4.39 7.05 17.15
N ILE A 148 4.51 7.93 16.16
CA ILE A 148 3.38 8.73 15.68
C ILE A 148 3.07 8.28 14.26
N MET A 149 1.86 7.76 14.05
CA MET A 149 1.29 7.56 12.72
C MET A 149 0.33 8.71 12.44
N TYR A 150 0.51 9.39 11.32
CA TYR A 150 -0.35 10.49 10.91
C TYR A 150 -0.77 10.34 9.46
N HIS A 151 -2.00 10.77 9.17
CA HIS A 151 -2.54 10.82 7.83
C HIS A 151 -1.88 11.96 7.05
N ILE A 152 -1.30 11.64 5.89
CA ILE A 152 -0.60 12.62 5.05
C ILE A 152 -1.45 13.07 3.85
N GLY A 153 -2.50 12.32 3.51
CA GLY A 153 -3.57 12.75 2.62
C GLY A 153 -4.21 11.60 1.87
N GLN A 154 -5.12 11.93 0.97
CA GLN A 154 -6.02 10.99 0.31
C GLN A 154 -5.99 11.17 -1.21
N ALA A 155 -6.17 10.07 -1.96
CA ALA A 155 -6.37 10.09 -3.41
C ALA A 155 -7.47 9.12 -3.84
N SER A 156 -8.12 9.41 -4.97
CA SER A 156 -9.15 8.57 -5.56
C SER A 156 -8.59 7.72 -6.71
N ILE A 157 -8.70 6.40 -6.60
CA ILE A 157 -8.29 5.47 -7.65
C ILE A 157 -9.10 5.76 -8.92
N PRO A 158 -8.43 5.96 -10.07
CA PRO A 158 -9.12 6.19 -11.32
C PRO A 158 -9.85 4.92 -11.74
N THR A 159 -11.17 5.02 -11.87
CA THR A 159 -12.05 3.91 -12.28
C THR A 159 -12.37 3.91 -13.77
N SER A 160 -11.93 4.94 -14.47
CA SER A 160 -12.02 5.08 -15.92
C SER A 160 -10.93 5.99 -16.45
N VAL A 161 -10.70 5.96 -17.77
CA VAL A 161 -9.76 6.88 -18.44
C VAL A 161 -10.09 8.35 -18.13
N LYS A 162 -11.38 8.70 -18.01
CA LYS A 162 -11.84 10.08 -17.74
C LYS A 162 -11.45 10.59 -16.37
N THR A 163 -11.27 9.69 -15.40
CA THR A 163 -10.91 10.05 -14.01
C THR A 163 -9.40 10.01 -13.79
N LEU A 164 -8.61 9.63 -14.81
CA LEU A 164 -7.17 9.46 -14.67
C LEU A 164 -6.43 10.80 -14.49
N SER A 165 -6.88 11.88 -15.13
CA SER A 165 -6.25 13.20 -14.97
C SER A 165 -6.38 13.72 -13.54
N HIS A 166 -7.57 13.60 -12.94
CA HIS A 166 -7.81 13.99 -11.56
C HIS A 166 -6.87 13.28 -10.58
N PHE A 167 -6.65 11.99 -10.79
CA PHE A 167 -5.72 11.22 -9.98
C PHE A 167 -4.28 11.73 -10.08
N VAL A 168 -3.84 12.16 -11.27
CA VAL A 168 -2.50 12.73 -11.46
C VAL A 168 -2.34 14.01 -10.66
N ASP A 169 -3.35 14.89 -10.68
CA ASP A 169 -3.34 16.15 -9.92
C ASP A 169 -3.28 15.89 -8.40
N GLU A 170 -4.03 14.89 -7.90
CA GLU A 170 -3.98 14.48 -6.48
C GLU A 170 -2.60 13.91 -6.09
N ILE A 171 -1.99 13.06 -6.94
CA ILE A 171 -0.71 12.42 -6.66
C ILE A 171 0.48 13.37 -6.72
N ASP A 172 0.47 14.36 -7.59
CA ASP A 172 1.56 15.35 -7.67
C ASP A 172 1.75 16.10 -6.34
N THR A 173 0.64 16.31 -5.61
CA THR A 173 0.65 16.89 -4.27
C THR A 173 1.38 16.00 -3.26
N PHE A 174 1.39 14.68 -3.44
CA PHE A 174 2.06 13.73 -2.55
C PHE A 174 3.54 13.50 -2.87
N LEU A 175 3.93 13.62 -4.14
CA LEU A 175 5.32 13.41 -4.57
C LEU A 175 6.22 14.63 -4.35
N THR A 176 5.64 15.76 -3.93
CA THR A 176 6.34 17.03 -3.67
C THR A 176 6.63 17.28 -2.19
N VAL A 177 6.19 16.38 -1.29
CA VAL A 177 6.44 16.38 0.17
C VAL A 177 7.59 15.44 0.51
#